data_AF-A0A7R7IBK6-F1
#
_entry.id   AF-A0A7R7IBK6-F1
#
_cell.length_a   1.000
_cell.length_b   1.000
_cell.length_c   1.000
_cell.angle_alpha   90.00
_cell.angle_beta   90.00
_cell.angle_gamma   90.00
#
_symmetry.space_group_name_H-M   'P 1'
#
loop_
_entity.id
_entity.type
_entity.pdbx_description
1 polymer ?
#
loop_
_entity_poly.entity_id
_entity_poly.type
_entity_poly.pdbx_seq_one_letter_code
_entity_poly.pdbx_strand_id
1 'polypeptide(L)'
;MNNTTGEIRVCPRCGKMFCYMGIDKAICNKCKEEDEAEFNKVKEYVYNNSDATIMQVSKDTGVRVNRIKTYLREGRLMIPESSPIFLNCELCGTSIRYGRYCRECAESLSSEMKKELHIDEYQIGEKPKNGLPKLRFSDQ
;
A
#
# COMPACT_ATOMS: atom_id res chain seq x y z
N MET A 1 -5.33 16.03 -33.67
CA MET A 1 -5.10 14.58 -33.85
C MET A 1 -4.26 14.13 -32.68
N ASN A 2 -4.88 13.50 -31.68
CA ASN A 2 -4.20 13.18 -30.43
C ASN A 2 -3.52 11.84 -30.64
N ASN A 3 -2.21 11.85 -30.88
CA ASN A 3 -1.44 10.63 -31.11
C ASN A 3 -1.22 9.94 -29.75
N THR A 4 -2.11 9.02 -29.40
CA THR A 4 -1.95 8.15 -28.22
C THR A 4 -0.93 7.06 -28.56
N THR A 5 0.35 7.43 -28.61
CA THR A 5 1.43 6.47 -28.88
C THR A 5 1.69 5.65 -27.63
N GLY A 6 1.13 4.45 -27.57
CA GLY A 6 1.42 3.50 -26.50
C GLY A 6 2.81 2.87 -26.67
N GLU A 7 3.55 2.75 -25.57
CA GLU A 7 4.88 2.16 -25.55
C GLU A 7 4.80 0.65 -25.32
N ILE A 8 5.52 -0.14 -26.12
CA ILE A 8 5.64 -1.59 -25.85
C ILE A 8 6.61 -1.78 -24.68
N ARG A 9 6.12 -2.39 -23.59
CA ARG A 9 6.93 -2.69 -22.40
C ARG A 9 6.78 -4.16 -22.00
N VAL A 10 7.74 -4.66 -21.23
CA VAL A 10 7.67 -5.97 -20.59
C VAL A 10 7.03 -5.82 -19.22
N CYS A 11 5.98 -6.60 -18.93
CA CYS A 11 5.32 -6.55 -17.64
C CYS A 11 6.26 -7.05 -16.54
N PRO A 12 6.56 -6.25 -15.50
CA PRO A 12 7.47 -6.65 -14.42
C PRO A 12 6.90 -7.77 -13.54
N ARG A 13 5.59 -8.05 -13.59
CA ARG A 13 4.94 -9.11 -12.81
C ARG A 13 5.00 -10.48 -13.49
N CYS A 14 4.78 -10.54 -14.81
CA CYS A 14 4.62 -11.81 -15.54
C CYS A 14 5.55 -11.98 -16.75
N GLY A 15 6.35 -10.97 -17.08
CA GLY A 15 7.29 -11.00 -18.20
C GLY A 15 6.66 -10.89 -19.60
N LYS A 16 5.33 -10.72 -19.70
CA LYS A 16 4.66 -10.58 -21.01
C LYS A 16 4.79 -9.16 -21.56
N MET A 17 4.95 -9.06 -22.88
CA MET A 17 4.88 -7.78 -23.58
C MET A 17 3.45 -7.23 -23.55
N PHE A 18 3.31 -5.92 -23.37
CA PHE A 18 2.04 -5.22 -23.38
C PHE A 18 2.21 -3.77 -23.85
N CYS A 19 1.13 -3.16 -24.32
CA CYS A 19 1.10 -1.75 -24.68
C CYS A 19 0.79 -0.90 -23.43
N TYR A 20 1.71 0.00 -23.07
CA TYR A 20 1.61 0.89 -21.92
C TYR A 20 1.22 2.30 -22.37
N MET A 21 0.11 2.82 -21.82
CA MET A 21 -0.45 4.11 -22.22
C MET A 21 0.01 5.29 -21.34
N GLY A 22 0.94 5.10 -20.41
CA GLY A 22 1.49 6.20 -19.59
C GLY A 22 0.67 6.63 -18.38
N ILE A 23 -0.54 6.11 -18.19
CA ILE A 23 -1.50 6.63 -17.17
C ILE A 23 -1.42 5.88 -15.83
N ASP A 24 -1.19 4.56 -15.86
CA ASP A 24 -1.33 3.69 -14.68
C ASP A 24 -0.01 2.99 -14.29
N LYS A 25 -0.07 2.05 -13.33
CA LYS A 25 0.99 1.08 -13.10
C LYS A 25 1.42 0.41 -14.41
N ALA A 26 2.72 0.35 -14.65
CA ALA A 26 3.33 -0.29 -15.84
C ALA A 26 3.27 -1.83 -15.77
N ILE A 27 2.07 -2.39 -15.63
CA ILE A 27 1.78 -3.83 -15.66
C ILE A 27 0.70 -4.12 -16.72
N CYS A 28 0.72 -5.33 -17.29
CA CYS A 28 -0.26 -5.72 -18.29
C CYS A 28 -1.69 -5.83 -17.71
N ASN A 29 -2.71 -5.71 -18.56
CA ASN A 29 -4.12 -5.72 -18.14
C ASN A 29 -4.49 -6.97 -17.33
N LYS A 30 -4.05 -8.16 -17.76
CA LYS A 30 -4.27 -9.39 -17.00
C LYS A 30 -3.75 -9.29 -15.56
N CYS A 31 -2.55 -8.74 -15.40
CA CYS A 31 -1.95 -8.54 -14.08
C CYS A 31 -2.63 -7.43 -13.26
N LYS A 32 -3.28 -6.46 -13.90
CA LYS A 32 -4.13 -5.45 -13.24
C LYS A 32 -5.41 -6.10 -12.72
N GLU A 33 -6.11 -6.86 -13.57
CA GLU A 33 -7.32 -7.60 -13.21
C GLU A 33 -7.05 -8.58 -12.06
N GLU A 34 -5.93 -9.29 -12.08
CA GLU A 34 -5.50 -10.15 -10.98
C GLU A 34 -5.26 -9.36 -9.68
N ASP A 35 -4.63 -8.18 -9.76
CA ASP A 35 -4.42 -7.32 -8.58
C ASP A 35 -5.74 -6.78 -8.01
N GLU A 36 -6.69 -6.43 -8.86
CA GLU A 36 -8.02 -6.00 -8.45
C GLU A 36 -8.82 -7.14 -7.82
N ALA A 37 -8.76 -8.34 -8.39
CA ALA A 37 -9.40 -9.52 -7.82
C ALA A 37 -8.82 -9.91 -6.45
N GLU A 38 -7.49 -9.89 -6.31
CA GLU A 38 -6.80 -10.09 -5.02
C GLU A 38 -7.22 -9.01 -4.00
N PHE A 39 -7.25 -7.75 -4.43
CA PHE A 39 -7.67 -6.64 -3.58
C PHE A 39 -9.11 -6.77 -3.11
N ASN A 40 -10.05 -7.13 -3.99
CA ASN A 40 -11.45 -7.29 -3.63
C ASN A 40 -11.66 -8.40 -2.60
N LYS A 41 -10.96 -9.54 -2.75
CA LYS A 41 -10.98 -10.62 -1.74
C LYS A 41 -10.50 -10.14 -0.38
N VAL A 42 -9.38 -9.41 -0.35
CA VAL A 42 -8.84 -8.87 0.91
C VAL A 42 -9.79 -7.85 1.51
N LYS A 43 -10.36 -6.96 0.70
CA LYS A 43 -11.32 -5.94 1.14
C LYS A 43 -12.56 -6.56 1.78
N GLU A 44 -13.17 -7.55 1.13
CA GLU A 44 -14.33 -8.26 1.68
C GLU A 44 -13.99 -8.98 2.98
N TYR A 45 -12.83 -9.66 3.03
CA TYR A 45 -12.39 -10.35 4.22
C TYR A 45 -12.17 -9.40 5.40
N VAL A 46 -11.48 -8.28 5.18
CA VAL A 46 -11.21 -7.26 6.22
C VAL A 46 -12.50 -6.56 6.66
N TYR A 47 -13.45 -6.36 5.74
CA TYR A 47 -14.75 -5.79 6.09
C TYR A 47 -15.54 -6.68 7.06
N ASN A 48 -15.49 -8.01 6.86
CA ASN A 48 -16.17 -8.98 7.72
C ASN A 48 -15.37 -9.34 8.99
N ASN A 49 -14.04 -9.15 8.97
CA ASN A 49 -13.13 -9.52 10.06
C ASN A 49 -12.21 -8.34 10.40
N SER A 50 -12.77 -7.34 11.09
CA SER A 50 -12.09 -6.08 11.36
C SER A 50 -10.88 -6.21 12.29
N ASP A 51 -10.79 -7.27 13.10
CA ASP A 51 -9.67 -7.56 14.00
C ASP A 51 -8.60 -8.48 13.38
N ALA A 52 -8.76 -8.88 12.12
CA ALA A 52 -7.85 -9.82 11.49
C ALA A 52 -6.44 -9.24 11.29
N THR A 53 -5.43 -10.03 11.65
CA THR A 53 -4.02 -9.70 11.41
C THR A 53 -3.65 -9.87 9.93
N ILE A 54 -2.61 -9.19 9.46
CA ILE A 54 -2.10 -9.36 8.08
C ILE A 54 -1.79 -10.83 7.76
N MET A 55 -1.29 -11.58 8.75
CA MET A 55 -1.01 -13.01 8.62
C MET A 55 -2.29 -13.82 8.41
N GLN A 56 -3.34 -13.54 9.18
CA GLN A 56 -4.63 -14.20 9.03
C GLN A 56 -5.28 -13.88 7.69
N VAL A 57 -5.30 -12.60 7.31
CA VAL A 57 -5.78 -12.15 5.99
C VAL A 57 -5.04 -12.90 4.88
N SER A 58 -3.72 -13.01 4.96
CA SER A 58 -2.92 -13.71 3.95
C SER A 58 -3.26 -15.19 3.86
N LYS A 59 -3.44 -15.85 5.01
CA LYS A 59 -3.78 -17.28 5.10
C LYS A 59 -5.15 -17.56 4.50
N ASP A 60 -6.16 -16.76 4.84
CA ASP A 60 -7.55 -17.04 4.50
C ASP A 60 -7.93 -16.56 3.10
N THR A 61 -7.32 -15.46 2.63
CA THR A 61 -7.56 -14.96 1.27
C THR A 61 -6.63 -15.60 0.23
N GLY A 62 -5.54 -16.25 0.68
CA GLY A 62 -4.47 -16.76 -0.17
C GLY A 62 -3.59 -15.66 -0.80
N VAL A 63 -3.84 -14.38 -0.49
CA VAL A 63 -3.06 -13.27 -1.01
C VAL A 63 -1.76 -13.14 -0.22
N ARG A 64 -0.63 -12.92 -0.90
CA ARG A 64 0.69 -12.82 -0.23
C ARG A 64 0.75 -11.62 0.72
N VAL A 65 1.38 -11.79 1.88
CA VAL A 65 1.62 -10.71 2.86
C VAL A 65 2.17 -9.44 2.24
N ASN A 66 3.14 -9.55 1.32
CA ASN A 66 3.71 -8.37 0.64
C ASN A 66 2.68 -7.58 -0.16
N ARG A 67 1.71 -8.25 -0.80
CA ARG A 67 0.62 -7.58 -1.52
C ARG A 67 -0.29 -6.81 -0.58
N ILE A 68 -0.68 -7.43 0.54
CA ILE A 68 -1.51 -6.78 1.56
C ILE A 68 -0.80 -5.54 2.12
N LYS A 69 0.51 -5.64 2.41
CA LYS A 69 1.34 -4.49 2.82
C LYS A 69 1.39 -3.40 1.76
N THR A 70 1.46 -3.75 0.48
CA THR A 70 1.38 -2.77 -0.62
C THR A 70 0.04 -2.05 -0.63
N TYR A 71 -1.09 -2.75 -0.47
CA TYR A 71 -2.41 -2.10 -0.41
C TYR A 71 -2.55 -1.13 0.76
N LEU A 72 -1.97 -1.47 1.92
CA LEU A 72 -1.90 -0.57 3.07
C LEU A 72 -1.05 0.68 2.77
N ARG A 73 0.14 0.51 2.14
CA ARG A 73 1.01 1.63 1.76
C ARG A 73 0.42 2.54 0.68
N GLU A 74 -0.35 1.97 -0.23
CA GLU A 74 -1.08 2.70 -1.27
C GLU A 74 -2.32 3.41 -0.72
N GLY A 75 -2.65 3.24 0.56
CA GLY A 75 -3.85 3.84 1.18
C GLY A 75 -5.16 3.18 0.74
N ARG A 76 -5.10 2.06 0.02
CA ARG A 76 -6.27 1.30 -0.44
C ARG A 76 -6.92 0.47 0.66
N LEU A 77 -6.17 0.19 1.72
CA LEU A 77 -6.63 -0.46 2.96
C LEU A 77 -6.18 0.37 4.16
N MET A 78 -6.92 0.25 5.26
CA MET A 78 -6.60 0.90 6.52
C MET A 78 -6.61 -0.13 7.65
N ILE A 79 -5.57 -0.10 8.48
CA ILE A 79 -5.51 -0.90 9.71
C ILE A 79 -6.48 -0.28 10.73
N PRO A 80 -7.35 -1.04 11.40
CA PRO A 80 -8.24 -0.52 12.45
C PRO A 80 -7.45 -0.04 13.69
N GLU A 81 -8.02 0.90 14.45
CA GLU A 81 -7.41 1.43 15.69
C GLU A 81 -7.16 0.35 16.75
N SER A 82 -7.97 -0.71 16.75
CA SER A 82 -7.86 -1.84 17.69
C SER A 82 -6.74 -2.82 17.35
N SER A 83 -6.12 -2.71 16.16
CA SER A 83 -5.08 -3.63 15.74
C SER A 83 -3.82 -3.50 16.61
N PRO A 84 -3.22 -4.61 17.05
CA PRO A 84 -1.95 -4.58 17.79
C PRO A 84 -0.73 -4.22 16.92
N ILE A 85 -0.89 -4.17 15.60
CA ILE A 85 0.22 -3.98 14.66
C ILE A 85 -0.15 -2.86 13.68
N PHE A 86 0.79 -1.94 13.47
CA PHE A 86 0.68 -0.82 12.52
C PHE A 86 1.82 -0.82 11.52
N LEU A 87 1.70 -0.03 10.45
CA LEU A 87 2.83 0.28 9.57
C LEU A 87 3.74 1.31 10.25
N ASN A 88 4.95 1.45 9.72
CA ASN A 88 5.91 2.48 10.16
C ASN A 88 6.11 3.48 9.03
N CYS A 89 6.13 4.77 9.38
CA CYS A 89 6.52 5.85 8.49
C CYS A 89 7.93 5.58 7.95
N GLU A 90 8.11 5.62 6.64
CA GLU A 90 9.39 5.35 5.98
C GLU A 90 10.45 6.43 6.27
N LEU A 91 10.05 7.61 6.76
CA LEU A 91 10.98 8.70 7.09
C LEU A 91 11.35 8.74 8.59
N CYS A 92 10.36 8.67 9.49
CA CYS A 92 10.59 8.85 10.94
C CYS A 92 10.32 7.60 11.79
N GLY A 93 9.83 6.50 11.19
CA GLY A 93 9.55 5.24 11.88
C GLY A 93 8.31 5.22 12.76
N THR A 94 7.58 6.34 12.93
CA THR A 94 6.33 6.40 13.70
C THR A 94 5.26 5.46 13.15
N SER A 95 4.42 4.91 14.03
CA SER A 95 3.29 4.06 13.65
C SER A 95 2.24 4.83 12.85
N ILE A 96 1.79 4.25 11.74
CA ILE A 96 0.71 4.75 10.87
C ILE A 96 -0.26 3.63 10.51
N ARG A 97 -1.53 3.97 10.33
CA ARG A 97 -2.61 3.01 10.03
C ARG A 97 -2.66 2.60 8.56
N TYR A 98 -2.13 3.44 7.68
CA TYR A 98 -2.03 3.24 6.23
C TYR A 98 -0.97 4.20 5.69
N GLY A 99 -0.70 4.16 4.38
CA GLY A 99 0.25 5.07 3.74
C GLY A 99 1.72 4.67 3.93
N ARG A 100 2.60 5.50 3.37
CA ARG A 100 4.07 5.38 3.47
C ARG A 100 4.66 6.37 4.48
N TYR A 101 4.05 7.54 4.62
CA TYR A 101 4.56 8.62 5.46
C TYR A 101 3.47 9.10 6.43
N CYS A 102 3.85 9.53 7.63
CA CYS A 102 2.90 10.24 8.49
C CYS A 102 2.67 11.67 7.96
N ARG A 103 1.56 12.29 8.38
CA ARG A 103 1.22 13.67 8.00
C ARG A 103 2.35 14.68 8.25
N GLU A 104 2.97 14.64 9.43
CA GLU A 104 4.09 15.54 9.79
C GLU A 104 5.29 15.41 8.84
N CYS A 105 5.68 14.18 8.50
CA CYS A 105 6.77 13.93 7.56
C CYS A 105 6.38 14.41 6.15
N ALA A 106 5.16 14.12 5.70
CA ALA A 106 4.69 14.57 4.41
C ALA A 106 4.62 16.11 4.33
N GLU A 107 4.23 16.80 5.39
CA GLU A 107 4.20 18.28 5.46
C GLU A 107 5.59 18.90 5.49
N SER A 108 6.57 18.24 6.09
CA SER A 108 7.97 18.70 6.13
C SER A 108 8.69 18.67 4.78
N LEU A 109 8.18 17.91 3.81
CA LEU A 109 8.78 17.78 2.48
C LEU A 109 8.37 18.96 1.58
N SER A 110 9.32 19.45 0.77
CA SER A 110 9.03 20.46 -0.24
C SER A 110 8.11 19.91 -1.33
N SER A 111 7.39 20.78 -2.03
CA SER A 111 6.53 20.42 -3.16
C SER A 111 7.29 19.65 -4.25
N GLU A 112 8.53 20.05 -4.51
CA GLU A 112 9.43 19.40 -5.47
C GLU A 112 9.78 17.99 -5.01
N MET A 113 10.15 17.80 -3.74
CA MET A 113 10.44 16.48 -3.19
C MET A 113 9.22 15.56 -3.24
N LYS A 114 8.01 16.05 -2.94
CA LYS A 114 6.79 15.25 -3.04
C LYS A 114 6.54 14.81 -4.48
N LYS A 115 6.79 15.70 -5.45
CA LYS A 115 6.62 15.40 -6.88
C LYS A 115 7.62 14.35 -7.37
N GLU A 116 8.91 14.50 -7.03
CA GLU A 116 9.97 13.56 -7.42
C GLU A 116 9.80 12.18 -6.76
N LEU A 117 9.34 12.13 -5.51
CA LEU A 117 9.08 10.89 -4.77
C LEU A 117 7.70 10.29 -5.08
N HIS A 118 6.90 10.93 -5.94
CA HIS A 118 5.53 10.55 -6.26
C HIS A 118 4.68 10.29 -5.00
N ILE A 119 4.74 11.22 -4.04
CA ILE A 119 3.98 11.15 -2.80
C ILE A 119 2.59 11.73 -3.05
N ASP A 120 1.62 10.85 -3.22
CA ASP A 120 0.21 11.21 -3.30
C ASP A 120 -0.42 11.29 -1.90
N GLU A 121 -1.55 12.00 -1.77
CA GLU A 121 -2.31 12.14 -0.51
C GLU A 121 -2.65 10.77 0.11
N TYR A 122 -2.94 9.76 -0.72
CA TYR A 122 -3.23 8.39 -0.27
C TYR A 122 -2.04 7.69 0.40
N GLN A 123 -0.81 8.16 0.16
CA GLN A 123 0.41 7.68 0.81
C GLN A 123 0.69 8.41 2.14
N ILE A 124 -0.16 9.36 2.53
CA ILE A 124 -0.06 10.08 3.80
C ILE A 124 -1.01 9.44 4.81
N GLY A 125 -0.41 8.70 5.74
CA GLY A 125 -1.07 7.93 6.77
C GLY A 125 -1.40 8.68 8.04
N GLU A 126 -2.53 8.34 8.64
CA GLU A 126 -2.89 8.77 9.99
C GLU A 126 -2.17 7.94 11.06
N LYS A 127 -1.78 8.60 12.16
CA LYS A 127 -1.27 7.92 13.36
C LYS A 127 -2.44 7.29 14.12
N PRO A 128 -2.25 6.12 14.76
CA PRO A 128 -3.27 5.55 15.64
C PRO A 128 -3.50 6.43 16.87
N LYS A 129 -4.76 6.58 17.28
CA LYS A 129 -5.14 7.42 18.44
C LYS A 129 -4.84 6.75 19.77
N ASN A 130 -5.03 5.43 19.82
CA ASN A 130 -4.76 4.61 20.98
C ASN A 130 -3.39 3.94 20.76
N GLY A 131 -2.31 4.66 21.11
CA GLY A 131 -0.95 4.18 20.90
C GLY A 131 -0.74 2.82 21.57
N LEU A 132 -0.29 1.82 20.82
CA LEU A 132 0.14 0.57 21.43
C LEU A 132 1.34 0.81 22.35
N PRO A 133 1.48 0.03 23.43
CA PRO A 133 2.65 0.08 24.29
C PRO A 133 3.88 -0.16 23.41
N LYS A 134 4.90 0.69 23.55
CA LYS A 134 6.21 0.47 22.93
C LYS A 134 6.65 -0.96 23.26
N LEU A 135 6.65 -1.84 22.27
CA LEU A 135 7.33 -3.13 22.39
C LEU A 135 8.82 -2.81 22.57
N ARG A 136 9.28 -2.85 23.83
CA ARG A 136 10.68 -2.82 24.18
C ARG A 136 11.21 -4.22 23.88
N PHE A 137 12.08 -4.35 22.90
CA PHE A 137 12.90 -5.55 22.79
C PHE A 137 13.82 -5.58 24.01
N SER A 138 13.75 -6.64 24.80
CA SER A 138 14.77 -6.93 25.81
C SER A 138 15.96 -7.53 25.07
N ASP A 139 16.99 -6.73 24.84
CA ASP A 139 18.30 -7.26 24.47
C ASP A 139 18.83 -8.02 25.68
N GLN A 140 18.80 -9.36 25.60
CA GLN A 140 19.44 -10.26 26.56
C GLN A 140 20.66 -10.91 25.91
#